data_AF-A0A4R2R7M2-F1
#
_entry.id   AF-A0A4R2R7M2-F1
#
_cell.length_a   1.000
_cell.length_b   1.000
_cell.length_c   1.000
_cell.angle_alpha   90.00
_cell.angle_beta   90.00
_cell.angle_gamma   90.00
#
_symmetry.space_group_name_H-M   'P 1'
#
loop_
_entity.id
_entity.type
_entity.pdbx_description
1 polymer ?
#
loop_
_entity_poly.entity_id
_entity_poly.type
_entity_poly.pdbx_seq_one_letter_code
_entity_poly.pdbx_strand_id
1 'polypeptide(L)'
;MTLGHEMKKIYLAMEQICLETADLITVVNDQFQNGGFEAPRGTSVMYDTSTSYHAPKKWLPYFQQRVFSKQGATKQRGIGINILFHWEAYGNQVPVISCGLLLARNERGVVNSDEFFMAGWEHSARDAQHPVFYVMNCSDDNYFQKIINYFIPLDRITDEAAVRQLILDPLLALYDDKFDTAADLIAGEAKTIEELRATPIFSAP
;
A
#
# COMPACT_ATOMS: atom_id res chain seq x y z
N MET A 1 14.90 -28.69 -24.58
CA MET A 1 14.77 -28.37 -23.15
C MET A 1 15.21 -26.93 -22.93
N THR A 2 14.26 -26.02 -22.76
CA THR A 2 14.46 -24.56 -22.57
C THR A 2 14.17 -24.12 -21.14
N LEU A 3 13.93 -25.05 -20.21
CA LEU A 3 13.48 -24.76 -18.83
C LEU A 3 14.38 -23.74 -18.13
N GLY A 4 15.71 -23.87 -18.24
CA GLY A 4 16.64 -22.90 -17.65
C GLY A 4 16.58 -21.50 -18.29
N HIS A 5 16.26 -21.39 -19.58
CA HIS A 5 16.08 -20.10 -20.25
C HIS A 5 14.80 -19.40 -19.76
N GLU A 6 13.70 -20.14 -19.62
CA GLU A 6 12.44 -19.58 -19.09
C GLU A 6 12.57 -19.17 -17.62
N MET A 7 13.23 -19.99 -16.79
CA MET A 7 13.51 -19.64 -15.39
C MET A 7 14.35 -18.35 -15.28
N LYS A 8 15.37 -18.20 -16.13
CA LYS A 8 16.18 -16.98 -16.18
C LYS A 8 15.35 -15.76 -16.58
N LYS A 9 14.46 -15.88 -17.57
CA LYS A 9 13.59 -14.78 -18.01
C LYS A 9 12.65 -14.31 -16.90
N ILE A 10 12.05 -15.26 -16.18
CA ILE A 10 11.17 -14.96 -15.03
C ILE A 10 11.96 -14.28 -13.92
N TYR A 11 13.14 -14.80 -13.58
CA TYR A 11 14.00 -14.20 -12.57
C TYR A 11 14.35 -12.74 -12.89
N LEU A 12 14.76 -12.45 -14.13
CA LEU A 12 15.07 -11.08 -14.56
C LEU A 12 13.85 -10.16 -14.49
N ALA A 13 12.65 -10.66 -14.81
CA ALA A 13 11.42 -9.88 -14.69
C ALA A 13 11.08 -9.58 -13.22
N MET A 14 11.28 -10.55 -12.31
CA MET A 14 11.09 -10.34 -10.87
C MET A 14 12.11 -9.34 -10.30
N GLU A 15 13.37 -9.45 -10.71
CA GLU A 15 14.43 -8.50 -10.35
C GLU A 15 14.05 -7.07 -10.78
N GLN A 16 13.58 -6.91 -12.03
CA GLN A 16 13.14 -5.62 -12.54
C GLN A 16 11.97 -5.04 -11.73
N ILE A 17 10.96 -5.85 -11.38
CA ILE A 17 9.85 -5.41 -10.52
C ILE A 17 10.38 -4.93 -9.17
N CYS A 18 11.30 -5.66 -8.55
CA CYS A 18 11.89 -5.27 -7.28
C CYS A 18 12.65 -3.94 -7.37
N LEU A 19 13.39 -3.70 -8.45
CA LEU A 19 14.11 -2.44 -8.70
C LEU A 19 13.15 -1.27 -8.85
N GLU A 20 12.14 -1.38 -9.72
CA GLU A 20 11.15 -0.32 -9.94
C GLU A 20 10.37 0.01 -8.66
N THR A 21 10.07 -1.00 -7.85
CA THR A 21 9.39 -0.80 -6.58
C THR A 21 10.28 -0.11 -5.56
N ALA A 22 11.58 -0.46 -5.52
CA ALA A 22 12.54 0.22 -4.66
C ALA A 22 12.71 1.69 -5.06
N ASP A 23 12.73 2.00 -6.36
CA ASP A 23 12.80 3.37 -6.87
C ASP A 23 11.56 4.17 -6.45
N LEU A 24 10.35 3.62 -6.63
CA LEU A 24 9.10 4.24 -6.18
C LEU A 24 9.11 4.50 -4.66
N ILE A 25 9.48 3.52 -3.85
CA ILE A 25 9.56 3.68 -2.38
C ILE A 25 10.60 4.75 -2.01
N THR A 26 11.71 4.84 -2.75
CA THR A 26 12.73 5.86 -2.55
C THR A 26 12.17 7.25 -2.80
N VAL A 27 11.49 7.46 -3.94
CA VAL A 27 10.82 8.73 -4.25
C VAL A 27 9.80 9.10 -3.16
N VAL A 28 8.97 8.15 -2.73
CA VAL A 28 7.98 8.38 -1.66
C VAL A 28 8.67 8.75 -0.34
N ASN A 29 9.74 8.03 0.03
CA ASN A 29 10.51 8.33 1.24
C ASN A 29 11.09 9.75 1.19
N ASP A 30 11.75 10.11 0.09
CA ASP A 30 12.41 11.41 -0.07
C ASP A 30 11.40 12.55 0.01
N GLN A 31 10.26 12.41 -0.67
CA GLN A 31 9.23 13.45 -0.64
C GLN A 31 8.58 13.59 0.75
N PHE A 32 8.31 12.48 1.46
CA PHE A 32 7.79 12.56 2.83
C PHE A 32 8.82 13.11 3.82
N GLN A 33 10.10 12.74 3.70
CA GLN A 33 11.17 13.27 4.54
C GLN A 33 11.36 14.78 4.34
N ASN A 34 11.34 15.24 3.09
CA ASN A 34 11.33 16.67 2.78
C ASN A 34 10.09 17.38 3.37
N GLY A 35 8.97 16.67 3.49
CA GLY A 35 7.76 17.10 4.19
C GLY A 35 7.81 17.02 5.71
N GLY A 36 8.95 16.67 6.33
CA GLY A 36 9.12 16.56 7.78
C GLY A 36 8.50 15.29 8.39
N PHE A 37 8.38 14.22 7.62
CA PHE A 37 8.02 12.91 8.14
C PHE A 37 9.26 12.02 8.29
N GLU A 38 9.20 11.07 9.20
CA GLU A 38 10.24 10.06 9.41
C GLU A 38 9.63 8.66 9.39
N ALA A 39 10.37 7.72 8.80
CA ALA A 39 10.00 6.32 8.84
C ALA A 39 10.64 5.61 10.04
N PRO A 40 9.96 4.62 10.66
CA PRO A 40 10.55 3.82 11.73
C PRO A 40 11.86 3.15 11.32
N ARG A 41 12.73 2.89 12.30
CA ARG A 41 13.96 2.10 12.09
C ARG A 41 13.60 0.67 11.70
N GLY A 42 14.28 0.13 10.69
CA GLY A 42 13.98 -1.19 10.12
C GLY A 42 13.14 -1.05 8.85
N THR A 43 13.79 -1.23 7.70
CA THR A 43 13.16 -1.23 6.37
C THR A 43 12.80 -2.66 6.00
N SER A 44 11.71 -3.21 6.53
CA SER A 44 11.23 -4.48 5.97
C SER A 44 10.38 -4.18 4.75
N VAL A 45 10.99 -4.35 3.59
CA VAL A 45 10.41 -4.07 2.27
C VAL A 45 9.58 -5.25 1.76
N MET A 46 9.78 -6.47 2.28
CA MET A 46 9.07 -7.67 1.81
C MET A 46 8.60 -8.48 3.02
N TYR A 47 7.33 -8.91 3.02
CA TYR A 47 6.78 -9.80 4.04
C TYR A 47 6.46 -11.18 3.47
N ASP A 48 6.56 -12.19 4.34
CA ASP A 48 7.20 -13.48 4.06
C ASP A 48 6.42 -14.47 3.19
N THR A 49 7.23 -15.20 2.43
CA THR A 49 6.95 -16.23 1.45
C THR A 49 6.84 -17.61 2.10
N SER A 50 5.81 -18.37 1.76
CA SER A 50 5.68 -19.77 2.21
C SER A 50 6.89 -20.60 1.80
N THR A 51 7.32 -21.53 2.64
CA THR A 51 8.41 -22.46 2.34
C THR A 51 7.96 -23.74 1.63
N SER A 52 6.70 -23.81 1.17
CA SER A 52 6.12 -25.04 0.61
C SER A 52 6.43 -25.24 -0.86
N TYR A 53 7.11 -26.34 -1.20
CA TYR A 53 7.31 -26.82 -2.58
C TYR A 53 6.01 -27.16 -3.32
N HIS A 54 4.91 -27.37 -2.60
CA HIS A 54 3.60 -27.65 -3.20
C HIS A 54 2.83 -26.37 -3.56
N ALA A 55 3.31 -25.19 -3.14
CA ALA A 55 2.66 -23.91 -3.39
C ALA A 55 3.67 -22.82 -3.80
N PRO A 56 4.39 -22.98 -4.93
CA PRO A 56 5.44 -22.05 -5.35
C PRO A 56 4.93 -20.62 -5.60
N LYS A 57 3.63 -20.42 -5.88
CA LYS A 57 3.02 -19.08 -5.96
C LYS A 57 3.16 -18.26 -4.68
N LYS A 58 3.31 -18.92 -3.53
CA LYS A 58 3.52 -18.28 -2.23
C LYS A 58 4.99 -17.94 -1.96
N TRP A 59 5.89 -18.23 -2.91
CA TRP A 59 7.31 -17.88 -2.84
C TRP A 59 7.62 -16.46 -3.31
N LEU A 60 6.61 -15.78 -3.85
CA LEU A 60 6.74 -14.41 -4.32
C LEU A 60 6.36 -13.44 -3.20
N PRO A 61 7.11 -12.34 -3.02
CA PRO A 61 6.66 -11.23 -2.20
C PRO A 61 5.31 -10.75 -2.71
N TYR A 62 4.31 -10.72 -1.83
CA TYR A 62 2.95 -10.29 -2.22
C TYR A 62 2.65 -8.85 -1.84
N PHE A 63 3.42 -8.25 -0.92
CA PHE A 63 3.42 -6.80 -0.70
C PHE A 63 4.74 -6.23 -0.17
N GLN A 64 4.85 -4.91 -0.30
CA GLN A 64 5.87 -4.09 0.34
C GLN A 64 5.20 -2.98 1.14
N GLN A 65 5.70 -2.69 2.34
CA GLN A 65 5.06 -1.73 3.23
C GLN A 65 6.04 -0.69 3.79
N ARG A 66 5.58 0.55 3.82
CA ARG A 66 6.31 1.65 4.44
C ARG A 66 5.35 2.56 5.20
N VAL A 67 5.69 2.86 6.46
CA VAL A 67 4.93 3.80 7.29
C VAL A 67 5.80 4.98 7.72
N PHE A 68 5.15 6.10 8.01
CA PHE A 68 5.75 7.38 8.32
C PHE A 68 5.00 8.05 9.47
N SER A 69 5.75 8.72 10.34
CA SER A 69 5.24 9.59 11.40
C SER A 69 5.77 11.01 11.22
N LYS A 70 5.01 12.03 11.64
CA LYS A 70 5.46 13.42 11.54
C LYS A 70 6.51 13.71 12.60
N GLN A 71 7.64 14.28 12.21
CA GLN A 71 8.70 14.67 13.14
C GLN A 71 8.18 15.68 14.16
N GLY A 72 8.49 15.46 15.44
CA GLY A 72 8.07 16.34 16.53
C GLY A 72 6.58 16.27 16.89
N ALA A 73 5.78 15.43 16.21
CA ALA A 73 4.38 15.19 16.55
C ALA A 73 4.22 13.95 17.45
N THR A 74 2.99 13.70 17.91
CA THR A 74 2.67 12.45 18.60
C THR A 74 2.84 11.28 17.63
N LYS A 75 3.46 10.19 18.10
CA LYS A 75 3.69 9.00 17.27
C LYS A 75 2.40 8.22 16.96
N GLN A 76 1.30 8.58 17.61
CA GLN A 76 -0.01 7.95 17.47
C GLN A 76 -0.68 8.21 16.12
N ARG A 77 -0.18 9.16 15.33
CA ARG A 77 -0.71 9.46 14.01
C ARG A 77 0.39 9.34 12.97
N GLY A 78 0.09 8.64 11.88
CA GLY A 78 1.01 8.50 10.77
C GLY A 78 0.30 8.13 9.48
N ILE A 79 1.09 7.94 8.43
CA ILE A 79 0.63 7.56 7.10
C ILE A 79 1.45 6.38 6.62
N GLY A 80 0.91 5.59 5.71
CA GLY A 80 1.62 4.47 5.14
C GLY A 80 1.20 4.16 3.73
N ILE A 81 2.07 3.43 3.05
CA ILE A 81 1.80 2.82 1.75
C ILE A 81 2.07 1.32 1.80
N ASN A 82 1.22 0.57 1.11
CA ASN A 82 1.46 -0.81 0.74
C ASN A 82 1.47 -0.92 -0.78
N ILE A 83 2.51 -1.51 -1.36
CA ILE A 83 2.51 -1.91 -2.77
C ILE A 83 2.11 -3.38 -2.81
N LEU A 84 0.93 -3.67 -3.36
CA LEU A 84 0.28 -4.97 -3.35
C LEU A 84 0.34 -5.57 -4.75
N PHE A 85 1.09 -6.65 -4.97
CA PHE A 85 1.25 -7.23 -6.31
C PHE A 85 0.16 -8.26 -6.64
N HIS A 86 -0.11 -9.17 -5.71
CA HIS A 86 -1.15 -10.17 -5.87
C HIS A 86 -1.44 -10.84 -4.53
N TRP A 87 -2.71 -10.98 -4.18
CA TRP A 87 -3.13 -11.84 -3.08
C TRP A 87 -4.35 -12.66 -3.48
N GLU A 88 -4.14 -13.95 -3.73
CA GLU A 88 -5.15 -14.89 -4.20
C GLU A 88 -6.36 -15.00 -3.27
N ALA A 89 -6.17 -14.97 -1.95
CA ALA A 89 -7.29 -15.07 -1.00
C ALA A 89 -8.25 -13.86 -1.01
N TYR A 90 -7.87 -12.73 -1.62
CA TYR A 90 -8.70 -11.51 -1.69
C TYR A 90 -9.12 -11.14 -3.11
N GLY A 91 -8.70 -11.92 -4.09
CA GLY A 91 -9.11 -11.77 -5.48
C GLY A 91 -8.57 -10.53 -6.17
N ASN A 92 -7.50 -9.90 -5.66
CA ASN A 92 -6.87 -8.79 -6.35
C ASN A 92 -6.17 -9.29 -7.61
N GLN A 93 -6.62 -8.80 -8.76
CA GLN A 93 -6.12 -9.18 -10.08
C GLN A 93 -5.11 -8.17 -10.65
N VAL A 94 -4.96 -6.99 -10.03
CA VAL A 94 -4.11 -5.91 -10.52
C VAL A 94 -3.19 -5.42 -9.39
N PRO A 95 -1.90 -5.14 -9.66
CA PRO A 95 -1.06 -4.49 -8.69
C PRO A 95 -1.61 -3.12 -8.29
N VAL A 96 -1.68 -2.84 -6.99
CA VAL A 96 -2.19 -1.57 -6.47
C VAL A 96 -1.28 -1.02 -5.38
N ILE A 97 -1.39 0.28 -5.15
CA ILE A 97 -0.87 0.94 -3.96
C ILE A 97 -2.04 1.19 -3.02
N SER A 98 -1.99 0.62 -1.83
CA SER A 98 -2.85 1.01 -0.71
C SER A 98 -2.19 2.15 0.03
N CYS A 99 -2.94 3.22 0.27
CA CYS A 99 -2.47 4.44 0.92
C CYS A 99 -3.34 4.67 2.16
N GLY A 100 -2.72 4.68 3.34
CA GLY A 100 -3.44 4.69 4.61
C GLY A 100 -3.06 5.84 5.54
N LEU A 101 -4.07 6.46 6.17
CA LEU A 101 -3.93 7.17 7.44
C LEU A 101 -4.03 6.15 8.59
N LEU A 102 -3.04 6.18 9.48
CA LEU A 102 -2.84 5.22 10.55
C LEU A 102 -2.99 5.92 11.91
N LEU A 103 -3.97 5.48 12.70
CA LEU A 103 -4.16 5.94 14.08
C LEU A 103 -3.75 4.81 15.04
N ALA A 104 -2.55 4.93 15.60
CA ALA A 104 -2.02 3.97 16.57
C ALA A 104 -2.66 4.16 17.95
N ARG A 105 -2.94 3.03 18.60
CA ARG A 105 -3.64 3.01 19.90
C ARG A 105 -2.77 3.48 21.05
N ASN A 106 -1.47 3.17 20.98
CA ASN A 106 -0.52 3.40 22.06
C ASN A 106 0.61 4.34 21.65
N GLU A 107 1.39 4.78 22.64
CA GLU A 107 2.53 5.68 22.43
C GLU A 107 3.70 5.03 21.67
N ARG A 108 3.66 3.71 21.39
CA ARG A 108 4.68 3.04 20.57
C ARG A 108 4.66 3.56 19.13
N GLY A 109 3.51 4.07 18.70
CA GLY A 109 3.33 4.76 17.44
C GLY A 109 3.05 3.86 16.25
N VAL A 110 3.11 4.44 15.06
CA VAL A 110 2.88 3.72 13.81
C VAL A 110 4.06 2.80 13.47
N VAL A 111 3.74 1.56 13.09
CA VAL A 111 4.71 0.51 12.73
C VAL A 111 4.21 -0.24 11.51
N ASN A 112 5.11 -0.97 10.86
CA ASN A 112 4.69 -1.94 9.86
C ASN A 112 3.85 -3.04 10.53
N SER A 113 2.75 -3.45 9.92
CA SER A 113 1.79 -4.38 10.51
C SER A 113 0.90 -5.07 9.46
N ASP A 114 0.44 -6.28 9.80
CA ASP A 114 -0.52 -7.04 9.00
C ASP A 114 -1.88 -6.33 8.99
N GLU A 115 -2.27 -5.62 10.06
CA GLU A 115 -3.52 -4.86 10.09
C GLU A 115 -3.58 -3.78 9.01
N PHE A 116 -2.46 -3.08 8.74
CA PHE A 116 -2.44 -2.12 7.64
C PHE A 116 -2.49 -2.81 6.29
N PHE A 117 -1.82 -3.95 6.13
CA PHE A 117 -1.96 -4.75 4.91
C PHE A 117 -3.43 -5.16 4.64
N MET A 118 -4.16 -5.52 5.70
CA MET A 118 -5.56 -5.98 5.62
C MET A 118 -6.58 -4.84 5.46
N ALA A 119 -6.17 -3.58 5.68
CA ALA A 119 -7.05 -2.43 5.65
C ALA A 119 -7.61 -2.20 4.24
N GLY A 120 -8.94 -2.16 4.15
CA GLY A 120 -9.64 -2.15 2.86
C GLY A 120 -9.72 -3.51 2.18
N TRP A 121 -9.56 -4.63 2.90
CA TRP A 121 -9.89 -5.96 2.38
C TRP A 121 -10.86 -6.70 3.29
N GLU A 122 -10.44 -6.92 4.54
CA GLU A 122 -11.25 -7.55 5.58
C GLU A 122 -11.65 -6.54 6.65
N HIS A 123 -12.80 -6.80 7.28
CA HIS A 123 -13.30 -6.02 8.43
C HIS A 123 -13.32 -4.50 8.19
N SER A 124 -13.41 -4.10 6.93
CA SER A 124 -13.35 -2.72 6.48
C SER A 124 -14.69 -2.34 5.88
N ALA A 125 -15.21 -1.19 6.27
CA ALA A 125 -16.41 -0.60 5.69
C ALA A 125 -16.01 0.60 4.84
N ARG A 126 -16.76 0.89 3.76
CA ARG A 126 -16.59 2.17 3.08
C ARG A 126 -17.00 3.30 4.02
N ASP A 127 -16.27 4.41 3.95
CA ASP A 127 -16.71 5.62 4.61
C ASP A 127 -18.03 6.12 3.98
N ALA A 128 -18.99 6.52 4.82
CA ALA A 128 -20.32 6.87 4.36
C ALA A 128 -20.35 8.22 3.63
N GLN A 129 -19.45 9.15 3.97
CA GLN A 129 -19.34 10.47 3.36
C GLN A 129 -18.41 10.43 2.14
N HIS A 130 -17.36 9.61 2.21
CA HIS A 130 -16.36 9.47 1.17
C HIS A 130 -16.18 7.99 0.76
N PRO A 131 -17.04 7.44 -0.11
CA PRO A 131 -17.04 6.01 -0.44
C PRO A 131 -15.75 5.46 -1.09
N VAL A 132 -14.84 6.35 -1.49
CA VAL A 132 -13.49 6.01 -1.97
C VAL A 132 -12.57 5.52 -0.85
N PHE A 133 -12.86 5.91 0.39
CA PHE A 133 -12.10 5.47 1.56
C PHE A 133 -12.72 4.22 2.19
N TYR A 134 -11.84 3.35 2.66
CA TYR A 134 -12.16 2.22 3.50
C TYR A 134 -11.69 2.49 4.92
N VAL A 135 -12.58 2.28 5.88
CA VAL A 135 -12.34 2.44 7.30
C VAL A 135 -12.31 1.08 7.96
N MET A 136 -11.19 0.75 8.59
CA MET A 136 -11.03 -0.40 9.44
C MET A 136 -10.92 0.06 10.90
N ASN A 137 -11.86 -0.37 11.74
CA ASN A 137 -11.73 -0.22 13.20
C ASN A 137 -11.12 -1.50 13.74
N CYS A 138 -9.92 -1.39 14.30
CA CYS A 138 -9.14 -2.54 14.76
C CYS A 138 -9.56 -2.94 16.19
N SER A 139 -9.41 -4.22 16.54
CA SER A 139 -9.67 -4.73 17.89
C SER A 139 -8.73 -4.09 18.93
N ASP A 140 -9.04 -4.29 20.21
CA ASP A 140 -8.27 -3.69 21.31
C ASP A 140 -6.86 -4.28 21.46
N ASP A 141 -6.63 -5.49 20.94
CA ASP A 141 -5.35 -6.18 20.98
C ASP A 141 -4.37 -5.76 19.86
N ASN A 142 -4.85 -4.99 18.87
CA ASN A 142 -4.07 -4.60 17.69
C ASN A 142 -3.24 -3.32 17.90
N TYR A 143 -2.25 -3.09 17.02
CA TYR A 143 -1.39 -1.89 17.07
C TYR A 143 -2.17 -0.60 16.80
N PHE A 144 -3.06 -0.67 15.82
CA PHE A 144 -3.88 0.45 15.40
C PHE A 144 -5.23 0.44 16.11
N GLN A 145 -5.78 1.63 16.31
CA GLN A 145 -7.19 1.81 16.68
C GLN A 145 -8.04 1.89 15.42
N LYS A 146 -7.56 2.64 14.43
CA LYS A 146 -8.31 2.92 13.19
C LYS A 146 -7.34 3.11 12.03
N ILE A 147 -7.73 2.60 10.86
CA ILE A 147 -7.04 2.81 9.60
C ILE A 147 -8.04 3.33 8.58
N ILE A 148 -7.66 4.36 7.84
CA ILE A 148 -8.43 4.90 6.71
C ILE A 148 -7.59 4.74 5.46
N ASN A 149 -8.05 3.95 4.49
CA ASN A 149 -7.28 3.51 3.34
C ASN A 149 -7.98 3.79 2.01
N TYR A 150 -7.21 4.06 0.96
CA TYR A 150 -7.68 4.02 -0.43
C TYR A 150 -6.71 3.24 -1.31
N PHE A 151 -7.15 2.86 -2.51
CA PHE A 151 -6.34 2.09 -3.46
C PHE A 151 -6.14 2.86 -4.76
N ILE A 152 -4.90 2.94 -5.22
CA ILE A 152 -4.52 3.48 -6.54
C ILE A 152 -3.95 2.33 -7.38
N PRO A 153 -4.42 2.11 -8.61
CA PRO A 153 -3.79 1.15 -9.52
C PRO A 153 -2.33 1.53 -9.81
N LEU A 154 -1.41 0.56 -9.73
CA LEU A 154 0.02 0.83 -9.83
C LEU A 154 0.43 1.44 -11.18
N ASP A 155 -0.29 1.11 -12.25
CA ASP A 155 -0.10 1.64 -13.61
C ASP A 155 -0.44 3.14 -13.74
N ARG A 156 -1.06 3.76 -12.73
CA ARG A 156 -1.28 5.22 -12.67
C ARG A 156 -0.04 5.97 -12.16
N ILE A 157 0.90 5.29 -11.51
CA ILE A 157 2.12 5.89 -10.98
C ILE A 157 3.20 5.85 -12.05
N THR A 158 3.15 6.80 -12.96
CA THR A 158 4.01 6.85 -14.16
C THR A 158 5.24 7.73 -14.00
N ASP A 159 5.20 8.67 -13.05
CA ASP A 159 6.28 9.60 -12.76
C ASP A 159 6.20 10.15 -11.32
N GLU A 160 7.17 10.98 -10.93
CA GLU A 160 7.21 11.62 -9.60
C GLU A 160 6.04 12.58 -9.36
N ALA A 161 5.45 13.16 -10.41
CA ALA A 161 4.30 14.04 -10.28
C ALA A 161 3.04 13.23 -9.92
N ALA A 162 2.87 12.05 -10.51
CA ALA A 162 1.82 11.09 -10.14
C ALA A 162 2.00 10.60 -8.70
N VAL A 163 3.23 10.33 -8.25
CA VAL A 163 3.51 10.03 -6.83
C VAL A 163 3.00 11.15 -5.94
N ARG A 164 3.31 12.41 -6.28
CA ARG A 164 2.86 13.54 -5.49
C ARG A 164 1.34 13.68 -5.48
N GLN A 165 0.70 13.65 -6.64
CA GLN A 165 -0.73 13.92 -6.80
C GLN A 165 -1.63 12.81 -6.26
N LEU A 166 -1.21 11.54 -6.38
CA LEU A 166 -2.06 10.38 -6.06
C LEU A 166 -1.70 9.71 -4.73
N ILE A 167 -0.49 9.92 -4.21
CA ILE A 167 -0.04 9.34 -2.95
C ILE A 167 0.18 10.44 -1.91
N LEU A 168 1.07 11.38 -2.19
CA LEU A 168 1.57 12.30 -1.18
C LEU A 168 0.52 13.33 -0.74
N ASP A 169 0.04 14.15 -1.67
CA ASP A 169 -0.89 15.25 -1.37
C ASP A 169 -2.20 14.74 -0.73
N PRO A 170 -2.83 13.63 -1.20
CA PRO A 170 -4.01 13.07 -0.54
C PRO A 170 -3.71 12.50 0.86
N LEU A 171 -2.57 11.82 1.06
CA LEU A 171 -2.18 11.33 2.39
C LEU A 171 -1.91 12.47 3.37
N LEU A 172 -1.32 13.58 2.91
CA LEU A 172 -1.12 14.78 3.71
C LEU A 172 -2.46 15.43 4.05
N ALA A 173 -3.39 15.51 3.10
CA ALA A 173 -4.75 16.00 3.35
C ALA A 173 -5.48 15.11 4.37
N LEU A 174 -5.40 13.79 4.27
CA LEU A 174 -5.93 12.86 5.28
C LEU A 174 -5.25 13.03 6.65
N TYR A 175 -3.93 13.22 6.67
CA TYR A 175 -3.19 13.49 7.90
C TYR A 175 -3.65 14.78 8.58
N ASP A 176 -4.08 15.78 7.81
CA ASP A 176 -4.60 17.07 8.28
C ASP A 176 -6.13 17.07 8.53
N ASP A 177 -6.80 15.90 8.50
CA ASP A 177 -8.26 15.76 8.61
C ASP A 177 -9.07 16.48 7.51
N LYS A 178 -8.45 16.75 6.35
CA LYS A 178 -9.09 17.35 5.17
C LYS A 178 -9.61 16.26 4.24
N PHE A 179 -10.62 15.52 4.71
CA PHE A 179 -11.17 14.36 4.01
C PHE A 179 -11.78 14.71 2.64
N ASP A 180 -12.53 15.82 2.53
CA ASP A 180 -13.06 16.31 1.26
C ASP A 180 -11.94 16.56 0.24
N THR A 181 -10.90 17.31 0.64
CA THR A 181 -9.74 17.60 -0.23
C THR A 181 -9.05 16.31 -0.67
N ALA A 182 -8.84 15.36 0.25
CA ALA A 182 -8.20 14.10 -0.09
C ALA A 182 -9.04 13.29 -1.09
N ALA A 183 -10.36 13.24 -0.90
CA ALA A 183 -11.27 12.52 -1.77
C ALA A 183 -11.31 13.13 -3.18
N ASP A 184 -11.32 14.46 -3.28
CA ASP A 184 -11.29 15.18 -4.55
C ASP A 184 -10.00 14.94 -5.34
N LEU A 185 -8.85 14.89 -4.65
CA LEU A 185 -7.54 14.66 -5.31
C LEU A 185 -7.42 13.28 -5.95
N ILE A 186 -8.10 12.26 -5.41
CA ILE A 186 -8.05 10.88 -5.91
C ILE A 186 -9.32 10.48 -6.66
N ALA A 187 -10.24 11.42 -6.87
CA ALA A 187 -11.50 11.16 -7.54
C ALA A 187 -11.27 10.69 -8.98
N GLY A 188 -11.88 9.57 -9.36
CA GLY A 188 -11.74 8.95 -10.68
C GLY A 188 -10.48 8.11 -10.88
N GLU A 189 -9.48 8.23 -10.00
CA GLU A 189 -8.23 7.49 -10.05
C GLU A 189 -8.22 6.31 -9.07
N ALA A 190 -8.73 6.54 -7.86
CA ALA A 190 -8.84 5.50 -6.86
C ALA A 190 -9.89 4.45 -7.22
N LYS A 191 -9.60 3.19 -6.83
CA LYS A 191 -10.46 2.04 -7.09
C LYS A 191 -11.04 1.46 -5.81
N THR A 192 -12.28 1.00 -5.90
CA THR A 192 -12.89 0.18 -4.87
C THR A 192 -12.44 -1.27 -4.99
N ILE A 193 -12.50 -2.03 -3.90
CA ILE A 193 -12.19 -3.48 -3.89
C ILE A 193 -12.97 -4.23 -4.97
N GLU A 194 -14.24 -3.88 -5.15
CA GLU A 194 -15.13 -4.47 -6.14
C GLU A 194 -14.62 -4.23 -7.56
N GLU A 195 -14.12 -3.03 -7.86
CA GLU A 195 -13.48 -2.73 -9.14
C GLU A 195 -12.16 -3.48 -9.30
N LEU A 196 -11.35 -3.56 -8.25
CA LEU A 196 -10.08 -4.31 -8.26
C LEU A 196 -10.28 -5.81 -8.48
N ARG A 197 -11.37 -6.38 -7.94
CA ARG A 197 -11.76 -7.78 -8.14
C ARG A 197 -12.36 -8.03 -9.52
N ALA A 198 -13.01 -7.04 -10.12
CA ALA A 198 -13.67 -7.14 -11.41
C ALA A 198 -12.72 -6.93 -12.60
N THR A 199 -11.54 -6.34 -12.39
CA THR A 199 -10.58 -6.04 -13.46
C THR A 199 -9.77 -7.29 -13.82
N PRO A 200 -9.85 -7.82 -15.05
CA PRO A 200 -9.09 -9.01 -15.44
C PRO A 200 -7.57 -8.72 -15.54
N ILE A 201 -6.74 -9.68 -15.11
CA ILE A 201 -5.26 -9.63 -15.11
C ILE A 201 -4.66 -9.25 -16.48
N PHE A 202 -5.36 -9.55 -17.58
CA PHE A 202 -4.93 -9.30 -18.94
C PHE A 202 -6.11 -8.80 -19.79
N SER A 203 -6.19 -7.49 -20.05
CA SER A 203 -6.71 -7.05 -21.35
C SER A 203 -5.60 -7.29 -22.37
N ALA A 204 -5.71 -8.40 -23.11
CA ALA A 204 -4.78 -8.68 -24.20
C ALA A 204 -4.76 -7.49 -25.18
N PRO A 205 -3.58 -7.02 -25.63
CA PRO A 205 -3.51 -6.23 -26.86
C PRO A 205 -3.93 -7.07 -28.08
#